data_AF-A0A227JBU6-F1
#
_entry.id   AF-A0A227JBU6-F1
#
_cell.length_a   1.000
_cell.length_b   1.000
_cell.length_c   1.000
_cell.angle_alpha   90.00
_cell.angle_beta   90.00
_cell.angle_gamma   90.00
#
_symmetry.space_group_name_H-M   'P 1'
#
loop_
_entity.id
_entity.type
_entity.pdbx_description
1 polymer ?
#
loop_
_entity_poly.entity_id
_entity_poly.type
_entity_poly.pdbx_seq_one_letter_code
_entity_poly.pdbx_strand_id
1 'polypeptide(L)' 'VMFGALASLPVVWSLADVSMGLMAIVNLVAILLLSGIVIKLAKDYNRQLGEGKVPTFDANDFPELKSQLEDGIWDNTKKD' A
#
# COMPACT_ATOMS: atom_id res chain seq x y z
N VAL A 1 29.10 -9.41 24.13
CA VAL A 1 27.68 -9.53 24.54
C VAL A 1 27.54 -9.14 26.00
N MET A 2 27.19 -7.90 26.30
CA MET A 2 27.11 -7.43 27.70
C MET A 2 25.81 -6.68 27.95
N PHE A 3 25.38 -5.81 27.03
CA PHE A 3 24.11 -5.08 27.17
C PHE A 3 22.85 -5.95 27.11
N GLY A 4 22.75 -6.92 26.19
CA GLY A 4 21.58 -7.80 26.10
C GLY A 4 21.44 -8.80 27.26
N ALA A 5 22.54 -9.09 27.98
CA ALA A 5 22.54 -9.95 29.17
C ALA A 5 22.32 -9.15 30.47
N LEU A 6 22.57 -7.83 30.45
CA LEU A 6 22.36 -6.91 31.58
C LEU A 6 21.03 -6.15 31.49
N ALA A 7 20.44 -6.03 30.29
CA ALA A 7 19.11 -5.47 30.11
C ALA A 7 18.07 -6.46 30.65
N SER A 8 17.19 -5.99 31.53
CA SER A 8 16.09 -6.81 32.03
C SER A 8 15.07 -7.05 30.91
N LEU A 9 14.49 -8.26 30.89
CA LEU A 9 13.45 -8.64 29.92
C LEU A 9 12.34 -7.57 29.77
N PRO A 10 11.82 -6.95 30.85
CA PRO A 10 10.79 -5.91 30.72
C PRO A 10 11.22 -4.70 29.88
N VAL A 11 12.48 -4.27 29.97
CA VAL A 11 12.96 -3.09 29.23
C VAL A 11 13.05 -3.39 27.73
N VAL A 12 13.50 -4.59 27.36
CA VAL A 12 13.59 -5.01 25.95
C VAL A 12 12.20 -5.12 25.33
N TRP A 13 11.24 -5.69 26.05
CA TRP A 13 9.85 -5.78 25.60
C TRP A 13 9.20 -4.41 25.45
N SER A 14 9.38 -3.51 26.43
CA SER A 14 8.86 -2.13 26.30
C SER A 14 9.47 -1.37 25.11
N LEU A 15 10.76 -1.58 24.81
CA LEU A 15 11.38 -1.00 23.62
C LEU A 15 10.82 -1.60 22.33
N ALA A 16 10.56 -2.92 22.31
CA ALA A 16 9.94 -3.60 21.18
C ALA A 16 8.51 -3.11 20.94
N ASP A 17 7.72 -2.90 21.99
CA ASP A 17 6.35 -2.38 21.90
C ASP A 17 6.32 -0.97 21.30
N VAL A 18 7.23 -0.08 21.74
CA VAL A 18 7.37 1.26 21.17
C VAL A 18 7.79 1.19 19.70
N SER A 19 8.73 0.31 19.35
CA SER A 19 9.19 0.13 17.97
C SER A 19 8.08 -0.40 17.06
N MET A 20 7.27 -1.35 17.56
CA MET A 20 6.10 -1.88 16.86
C MET A 20 5.04 -0.79 16.66
N GLY A 21 4.78 0.02 17.68
CA GLY A 21 3.88 1.15 17.59
C GLY A 21 4.33 2.18 16.55
N LEU A 22 5.62 2.52 16.52
CA LEU A 22 6.17 3.45 15.54
C LEU A 22 6.01 2.93 14.10
N MET A 23 6.33 1.65 13.87
CA MET A 23 6.15 1.00 12.57
C MET A 23 4.68 1.03 12.12
N ALA A 24 3.76 0.69 13.03
CA ALA A 24 2.33 0.72 12.75
C ALA A 24 1.84 2.13 12.40
N ILE A 25 2.32 3.15 13.10
CA ILE A 25 1.97 4.56 12.82
C ILE A 25 2.43 4.96 11.41
N VAL A 26 3.68 4.65 11.04
CA VAL A 26 4.21 4.96 9.71
C VAL A 26 3.36 4.29 8.61
N ASN A 27 3.05 3.00 8.79
CA ASN A 27 2.21 2.28 7.83
C ASN A 27 0.79 2.85 7.76
N LEU A 28 0.19 3.19 8.90
CA LEU A 28 -1.15 3.77 8.95
C LEU A 28 -1.20 5.12 8.23
N VAL A 29 -0.21 5.98 8.43
CA VAL A 29 -0.11 7.26 7.71
C VAL A 29 0.01 7.03 6.21
N ALA A 30 0.82 6.06 5.76
CA ALA A 30 0.92 5.72 4.35
C ALA A 30 -0.43 5.27 3.75
N ILE A 31 -1.18 4.42 4.46
CA ILE A 31 -2.51 3.97 4.03
C ILE A 31 -3.47 5.16 3.95
N LEU A 32 -3.45 6.09 4.91
CA LEU A 32 -4.30 7.27 4.89
C LEU A 32 -4.00 8.18 3.68
N LEU A 33 -2.72 8.39 3.36
CA LEU A 33 -2.31 9.17 2.19
C LEU A 33 -2.71 8.49 0.87
N LEU A 34 -2.66 7.15 0.80
CA LEU A 34 -3.05 6.38 -0.38
C LEU A 34 -4.56 6.15 -0.51
N SER A 35 -5.33 6.38 0.56
CA SER A 35 -6.76 6.03 0.64
C SER A 35 -7.59 6.58 -0.54
N GLY A 36 -7.30 7.80 -1.00
CA GLY A 36 -7.98 8.40 -2.15
C GLY A 36 -7.77 7.62 -3.45
N ILE A 37 -6.55 7.13 -3.71
CA ILE A 37 -6.23 6.31 -4.89
C ILE A 37 -6.90 4.95 -4.75
N VAL A 38 -6.78 4.32 -3.58
CA VAL A 38 -7.39 3.00 -3.29
C VAL A 38 -8.89 3.03 -3.52
N ILE A 39 -9.61 4.04 -3.03
CA ILE A 39 -11.06 4.16 -3.20
C ILE A 39 -11.43 4.30 -4.68
N LYS A 40 -10.69 5.11 -5.46
CA LYS A 40 -10.93 5.27 -6.90
C LYS A 40 -10.76 3.95 -7.65
N LEU A 41 -9.63 3.26 -7.43
CA LEU A 41 -9.34 1.98 -8.07
C LEU A 41 -10.33 0.90 -7.64
N ALA A 42 -10.70 0.84 -6.36
CA ALA A 42 -11.69 -0.11 -5.87
C ALA A 42 -13.08 0.13 -6.48
N LYS A 43 -13.48 1.39 -6.66
CA LYS A 43 -14.74 1.73 -7.33
C LYS A 43 -14.73 1.28 -8.79
N ASP A 44 -13.63 1.51 -9.49
CA ASP A 44 -13.49 1.08 -10.88
C ASP A 44 -13.47 -0.44 -11.02
N TYR A 45 -12.71 -1.13 -10.17
CA TYR A 45 -12.71 -2.59 -10.08
C TYR A 45 -14.13 -3.14 -9.88
N ASN A 46 -14.87 -2.61 -8.90
CA ASN A 46 -16.23 -3.06 -8.61
C ASN A 46 -17.21 -2.74 -9.76
N ARG A 47 -17.01 -1.63 -10.47
CA ARG A 47 -17.77 -1.29 -11.67
C ARG A 47 -17.54 -2.32 -12.77
N GLN A 48 -16.29 -2.63 -13.09
CA GLN A 48 -15.94 -3.64 -14.10
C GLN A 48 -16.49 -5.02 -13.73
N LEU A 49 -16.39 -5.39 -12.44
CA LEU A 49 -16.94 -6.64 -11.92
C LEU A 49 -18.47 -6.69 -12.07
N GLY A 50 -19.17 -5.59 -11.78
CA GLY A 50 -20.63 -5.47 -11.96
C GLY A 50 -21.08 -5.52 -13.42
N GLU A 51 -20.21 -5.13 -14.35
CA GLU A 51 -20.41 -5.26 -15.80
C GLU A 51 -20.14 -6.69 -16.32
N GLY A 52 -19.77 -7.63 -15.43
CA GLY A 52 -19.42 -9.01 -15.80
C GLY A 52 -18.08 -9.15 -16.53
N LYS A 53 -17.25 -8.09 -16.52
CA LYS A 53 -15.91 -8.09 -17.12
C LYS A 53 -14.89 -8.62 -16.12
N VAL A 54 -13.79 -9.16 -16.63
CA VAL A 54 -12.60 -9.42 -15.81
C VAL A 54 -12.01 -8.06 -15.44
N PRO A 55 -11.95 -7.66 -14.15
CA PRO A 55 -11.44 -6.36 -13.78
C PRO A 55 -9.96 -6.23 -14.13
N THR A 56 -9.61 -5.19 -14.87
CA THR A 56 -8.23 -4.90 -15.28
C THR A 56 -7.93 -3.43 -15.05
N PHE A 57 -6.72 -3.12 -14.59
CA PHE A 57 -6.30 -1.74 -14.41
C PHE A 57 -5.80 -1.17 -15.74
N ASP A 58 -6.38 -0.07 -16.21
CA ASP A 58 -5.88 0.70 -17.38
C ASP A 58 -5.36 2.06 -16.89
N ALA A 59 -4.05 2.29 -17.03
CA ALA A 59 -3.40 3.54 -16.62
C ALA A 59 -3.93 4.76 -17.39
N ASN A 60 -4.52 4.58 -18.57
CA ASN A 60 -5.08 5.68 -19.36
C ASN A 60 -6.37 6.24 -18.78
N ASP A 61 -7.09 5.45 -17.97
CA ASP A 61 -8.30 5.89 -17.27
C ASP A 61 -7.99 6.77 -16.04
N PHE A 62 -6.72 6.80 -15.61
CA PHE A 62 -6.24 7.52 -14.43
C PHE A 62 -5.00 8.39 -14.76
N PRO A 63 -5.17 9.50 -15.51
CA PRO A 63 -4.06 10.35 -15.94
C PRO A 63 -3.25 10.93 -14.77
N GLU A 64 -3.88 11.14 -13.60
CA GLU A 64 -3.20 11.59 -12.38
C GLU A 64 -2.27 10.54 -11.76
N LEU A 65 -2.51 9.26 -12.04
CA LEU A 65 -1.70 8.15 -11.56
C LEU A 65 -0.60 7.82 -12.58
N LYS A 66 -0.88 8.01 -13.87
CA LYS A 66 0.06 7.74 -14.97
C LYS A 66 1.42 8.41 -14.81
N SER A 67 1.47 9.65 -14.31
CA SER A 67 2.74 10.37 -14.06
C SER A 67 3.56 9.81 -12.89
N GLN A 68 2.95 8.98 -12.05
CA GLN A 68 3.58 8.34 -10.88
C GLN A 68 3.91 6.87 -11.14
N LEU A 69 3.46 6.32 -12.27
CA LEU A 69 3.75 4.95 -12.67
C LEU A 69 5.07 4.89 -13.44
N GLU A 70 5.78 3.78 -13.27
CA GLU A 70 6.96 3.51 -14.07
C GLU A 70 6.55 3.02 -15.47
N ASP A 71 7.17 3.59 -16.49
CA ASP A 71 6.89 3.30 -17.89
C ASP A 71 7.08 1.81 -18.18
N GLY A 72 6.19 1.21 -18.99
CA GLY A 72 6.29 -0.19 -19.41
C GLY A 72 5.81 -1.24 -18.41
N ILE A 73 5.50 -0.90 -17.16
CA ILE A 73 5.00 -1.89 -16.17
C ILE A 73 3.48 -2.11 -16.32
N TRP A 74 2.73 -1.04 -16.54
CA TRP A 74 1.27 -1.04 -16.62
C TRP A 74 0.74 -0.57 -17.98
N ASP A 75 1.61 -0.53 -18.99
CA ASP A 75 1.23 -0.26 -20.37
C ASP A 75 0.44 -1.45 -20.91
N ASN A 76 -0.87 -1.45 -20.66
CA ASN A 76 -1.77 -2.42 -21.26
C ASN A 76 -1.77 -2.20 -22.78
N THR A 77 -1.01 -3.03 -23.48
CA THR A 77 -1.28 -3.37 -24.88
C THR A 77 -2.68 -3.96 -24.92
N LYS A 78 -3.69 -3.16 -25.27
CA LYS A 78 -5.00 -3.67 -25.68
C LYS A 78 -4.72 -4.63 -26.84
N LYS A 79 -4.71 -5.93 -26.55
CA LYS A 79 -4.66 -6.96 -27.57
C LYS A 79 -6.11 -7.24 -27.90
N ASP A 80 -6.54 -6.66 -29.02
CA ASP A 80 -7.85 -6.86 -29.65
C ASP A 80 -8.21 -8.35 -29.77
#